data_AF-A0A8T5N3J5-F1
#
_entry.id   AF-A0A8T5N3J5-F1
#
_cell.length_a   1.000
_cell.length_b   1.000
_cell.length_c   1.000
_cell.angle_alpha   90.00
_cell.angle_beta   90.00
_cell.angle_gamma   90.00
#
_symmetry.space_group_name_H-M   'P 1'
#
loop_
_entity.id
_entity.type
_entity.pdbx_description
1 polymer ?
#
loop_
_entity_poly.entity_id
_entity_poly.type
_entity_poly.pdbx_seq_one_letter_code
_entity_poly.pdbx_strand_id
1 'polypeptide(L)'
;MLSLFGKKKELEPVTPKQRYPCPFYGFHMAMEMLMDQSGNQCALITKSYSPCKMKISNQTPNWNKCQFVGEKNRKALETITDNFIIFPDEFFPKGAKSWKGMAFKDWQNYIMKQETSPK
;
A
#
# COMPACT_ATOMS: atom_id res chain seq x y z
N MET A 1 -9.90 25.21 30.02
CA MET A 1 -9.67 25.21 28.55
C MET A 1 -9.73 23.77 28.06
N LEU A 2 -10.79 23.40 27.33
CA LEU A 2 -10.88 22.11 26.66
C LEU A 2 -10.01 22.16 25.41
N SER A 3 -8.89 21.42 25.42
CA SER A 3 -8.02 21.30 24.25
C SER A 3 -8.75 20.54 23.15
N LEU A 4 -9.14 21.25 22.09
CA LEU A 4 -9.64 20.69 20.83
C LEU A 4 -8.47 20.07 20.06
N PHE A 5 -7.93 18.96 20.55
CA PHE A 5 -7.17 18.05 19.69
C PHE A 5 -8.19 17.40 18.75
N GLY A 6 -8.40 18.02 17.58
CA GLY A 6 -9.17 17.43 16.51
C GLY A 6 -8.59 16.05 16.20
N LYS A 7 -9.33 15.00 16.55
CA LYS A 7 -8.97 13.62 16.20
C LYS A 7 -8.80 13.62 14.68
N LYS A 8 -7.58 13.32 14.20
CA LYS A 8 -7.32 13.12 12.78
C LYS A 8 -8.32 12.07 12.30
N LYS A 9 -9.26 12.47 11.44
CA LYS A 9 -10.30 11.58 10.94
C LYS A 9 -9.62 10.42 10.24
N GLU A 10 -9.82 9.21 10.77
CA GLU A 10 -9.25 7.99 10.19
C GLU A 10 -9.82 7.78 8.79
N LEU A 11 -8.97 7.40 7.84
CA LEU A 11 -9.35 7.13 6.46
C LEU A 11 -10.03 5.76 6.40
N GLU A 12 -11.32 5.75 6.14
CA GLU A 12 -12.12 4.53 5.99
C GLU A 12 -12.33 4.18 4.51
N PRO A 13 -12.24 2.91 4.12
CA PRO A 13 -12.51 2.47 2.75
C PRO A 13 -13.99 2.63 2.40
N VAL A 14 -14.26 3.01 1.16
CA VAL A 14 -15.61 3.09 0.58
C VAL A 14 -16.18 1.70 0.29
N THR A 15 -15.32 0.77 -0.12
CA THR A 15 -15.66 -0.63 -0.39
C THR A 15 -14.60 -1.55 0.22
N PRO A 16 -14.73 -1.95 1.51
CA PRO A 16 -13.69 -2.70 2.21
C PRO A 16 -13.22 -3.95 1.45
N LYS A 17 -11.91 -4.12 1.37
CA LYS A 17 -11.25 -5.27 0.72
C LYS A 17 -10.09 -5.76 1.59
N GLN A 18 -9.99 -7.08 1.75
CA GLN A 18 -8.83 -7.68 2.42
C GLN A 18 -7.60 -7.54 1.53
N ARG A 19 -6.51 -7.03 2.09
CA ARG A 19 -5.23 -6.86 1.40
C ARG A 19 -4.18 -7.78 1.98
N TYR A 20 -3.25 -8.21 1.12
CA TYR A 20 -2.02 -8.84 1.59
C TYR A 20 -1.16 -7.75 2.26
N PRO A 21 -0.54 -8.01 3.43
CA PRO A 21 0.15 -6.97 4.23
C PRO A 21 1.52 -6.53 3.64
N CYS A 22 1.60 -6.38 2.33
CA CYS A 22 2.70 -5.76 1.61
C CYS A 22 2.15 -4.57 0.81
N PRO A 23 2.62 -3.34 1.07
CA PRO A 23 2.03 -2.13 0.47
C PRO A 23 2.23 -1.99 -1.04
N PHE A 24 3.12 -2.79 -1.62
CA PHE A 24 3.40 -2.81 -3.06
C PHE A 24 2.64 -3.91 -3.82
N TYR A 25 1.99 -4.83 -3.11
CA TYR A 25 1.32 -5.96 -3.74
C TYR A 25 -0.05 -5.57 -4.32
N GLY A 26 -0.29 -5.97 -5.56
CA GLY A 26 -1.50 -5.63 -6.32
C GLY A 26 -1.41 -4.29 -7.05
N PHE A 27 -0.26 -3.61 -7.01
CA PHE A 27 -0.06 -2.30 -7.63
C PHE A 27 0.96 -2.35 -8.77
N HIS A 28 0.77 -1.43 -9.72
CA HIS A 28 1.76 -1.04 -10.71
C HIS A 28 2.34 0.33 -10.33
N MET A 29 3.65 0.50 -10.50
CA MET A 29 4.32 1.78 -10.27
C MET A 29 4.45 2.55 -11.59
N ALA A 30 3.88 3.76 -11.64
CA ALA A 30 4.02 4.67 -12.77
C ALA A 30 4.27 6.10 -12.26
N MET A 31 5.39 6.71 -12.67
CA MET A 31 5.74 8.10 -12.30
C MET A 31 5.53 8.40 -10.80
N GLU A 32 6.13 7.60 -9.91
CA GLU A 32 6.03 7.75 -8.44
C GLU A 32 4.62 7.54 -7.85
N MET A 33 3.67 7.07 -8.67
CA MET A 33 2.35 6.67 -8.22
C MET A 33 2.22 5.15 -8.18
N LEU A 34 1.46 4.67 -7.22
CA LEU A 34 1.06 3.26 -7.12
C LEU A 34 -0.41 3.12 -7.52
N MET A 35 -0.65 2.53 -8.69
CA MET A 35 -1.99 2.31 -9.24
C MET A 35 -2.43 0.88 -9.00
N ASP A 36 -3.63 0.69 -8.42
CA ASP A 36 -4.17 -0.64 -8.22
C ASP A 36 -4.40 -1.33 -9.57
N GLN A 37 -4.10 -2.62 -9.63
CA GLN A 37 -4.34 -3.45 -10.80
C GLN A 37 -5.24 -4.64 -10.46
N SER A 38 -5.70 -4.75 -9.21
CA SER A 38 -6.47 -5.89 -8.69
C SER A 38 -5.83 -7.25 -9.00
N GLY A 39 -4.51 -7.28 -9.26
CA GLY A 39 -3.74 -8.45 -9.66
C GLY A 39 -2.77 -8.94 -8.59
N ASN A 40 -1.83 -9.79 -9.00
CA ASN A 40 -0.82 -10.38 -8.11
C ASN A 40 0.58 -9.73 -8.24
N GLN A 41 0.68 -8.63 -8.98
CA GLN A 41 1.93 -7.94 -9.27
C GLN A 41 2.55 -7.31 -8.02
N CYS A 42 3.88 -7.25 -7.99
CA CYS A 42 4.63 -6.41 -7.06
C CYS A 42 5.03 -5.11 -7.76
N ALA A 43 4.67 -3.95 -7.22
CA ALA A 43 4.99 -2.65 -7.81
C ALA A 43 6.51 -2.38 -7.92
N LEU A 44 7.33 -3.07 -7.12
CA LEU A 44 8.79 -2.99 -7.20
C LEU A 44 9.39 -3.78 -8.37
N ILE A 45 8.59 -4.61 -9.04
CA ILE A 45 8.97 -5.35 -10.25
C ILE A 45 8.49 -4.54 -11.47
N THR A 46 9.30 -3.57 -11.88
CA THR A 46 8.96 -2.65 -12.96
C THR A 46 9.22 -3.21 -14.36
N LYS A 47 10.03 -4.28 -14.48
CA LYS A 47 10.48 -4.81 -15.79
C LYS A 47 9.74 -6.05 -16.31
N SER A 48 9.05 -6.81 -15.46
CA SER A 48 8.59 -8.16 -15.84
C SER A 48 7.18 -8.54 -15.39
N TYR A 49 6.35 -7.58 -14.96
CA TYR A 49 4.96 -7.79 -14.48
C TYR A 49 4.80 -9.01 -13.55
N SER A 50 5.85 -9.40 -12.84
CA SER A 50 5.90 -10.70 -12.20
C SER A 50 5.16 -10.67 -10.87
N PRO A 51 4.56 -11.79 -10.44
CA PRO A 51 3.91 -11.82 -9.15
C PRO A 51 4.92 -11.72 -7.99
N CYS A 52 4.44 -11.30 -6.82
CA CYS A 52 5.26 -11.33 -5.61
C CYS A 52 5.56 -12.78 -5.18
N LYS A 53 6.84 -13.17 -5.17
CA LYS A 53 7.27 -14.52 -4.74
C LYS A 53 6.82 -14.87 -3.32
N MET A 54 6.94 -13.93 -2.37
CA MET A 54 6.53 -14.18 -0.97
C MET A 54 5.05 -14.51 -0.88
N LYS A 55 4.20 -13.80 -1.66
CA LYS A 55 2.77 -14.09 -1.71
C LYS A 55 2.49 -15.45 -2.33
N ILE A 56 3.12 -15.79 -3.46
CA ILE A 56 2.96 -17.12 -4.08
C ILE A 56 3.34 -18.23 -3.10
N SER A 57 4.39 -18.02 -2.29
CA SER A 57 4.84 -18.97 -1.28
C SER A 57 4.07 -18.89 0.04
N ASN A 58 2.96 -18.15 0.13
CA ASN A 58 2.17 -17.95 1.36
C ASN A 58 2.99 -17.53 2.59
N GLN A 59 4.04 -16.74 2.38
CA GLN A 59 4.85 -16.20 3.47
C GLN A 59 4.25 -14.89 3.99
N THR A 60 4.39 -14.63 5.29
CA THR A 60 4.18 -13.29 5.83
C THR A 60 5.21 -12.33 5.23
N PRO A 61 4.81 -11.12 4.81
CA PRO A 61 5.73 -10.08 4.36
C PRO A 61 6.87 -9.86 5.35
N ASN A 62 8.10 -10.02 4.85
CA ASN A 62 9.30 -9.77 5.61
C ASN A 62 10.26 -8.95 4.74
N TRP A 63 10.41 -7.68 5.10
CA TRP A 63 11.21 -6.72 4.37
C TRP A 63 12.68 -7.14 4.33
N ASN A 64 13.22 -7.77 5.39
CA ASN A 64 14.60 -8.27 5.40
C ASN A 64 14.81 -9.46 4.43
N LYS A 65 13.75 -10.23 4.13
CA LYS A 65 13.80 -11.36 3.20
C LYS A 65 13.34 -10.99 1.78
N CYS A 66 12.85 -9.77 1.59
CA CYS A 66 12.35 -9.34 0.29
C CYS A 66 13.54 -9.07 -0.66
N GLN A 67 13.63 -9.84 -1.74
CA GLN A 67 14.69 -9.70 -2.75
C GLN A 67 14.75 -8.29 -3.38
N PHE A 68 13.66 -7.51 -3.30
CA PHE A 68 13.59 -6.14 -3.84
C PHE A 68 13.85 -5.06 -2.78
N VAL A 69 13.58 -5.37 -1.51
CA VAL A 69 13.74 -4.44 -0.37
C VAL A 69 14.86 -4.91 0.56
N GLY A 70 16.01 -5.25 -0.03
CA GLY A 70 17.22 -5.52 0.73
C GLY A 70 17.69 -4.27 1.50
N GLU A 71 18.62 -4.48 2.45
CA GLU A 71 19.17 -3.41 3.31
C GLU A 71 19.67 -2.20 2.52
N LYS A 72 20.31 -2.44 1.37
CA LYS A 72 20.82 -1.39 0.47
C LYS A 72 19.73 -0.50 -0.14
N ASN A 73 18.54 -1.06 -0.40
CA ASN A 73 17.44 -0.34 -1.04
C ASN A 73 16.44 0.20 -0.02
N ARG A 74 16.48 -0.25 1.24
CA ARG A 74 15.49 0.12 2.25
C ARG A 74 15.40 1.62 2.48
N LYS A 75 16.53 2.27 2.78
CA LYS A 75 16.56 3.73 3.05
C LYS A 75 16.09 4.54 1.84
N ALA A 76 16.52 4.14 0.64
CA ALA A 76 16.09 4.78 -0.59
C ALA A 76 14.58 4.60 -0.81
N LEU A 77 14.05 3.40 -0.59
CA LEU A 77 12.62 3.13 -0.69
C LEU A 77 11.81 3.89 0.34
N GLU A 78 12.23 3.92 1.61
CA GLU A 78 11.57 4.70 2.67
C GLU A 78 11.47 6.18 2.26
N THR A 79 12.59 6.77 1.83
CA THR A 79 12.65 8.17 1.38
C THR A 79 11.73 8.44 0.19
N ILE A 80 11.71 7.54 -0.78
CA ILE A 80 10.88 7.68 -1.99
C ILE A 80 9.39 7.51 -1.64
N THR A 81 9.07 6.54 -0.78
CA THR A 81 7.68 6.24 -0.41
C THR A 81 7.01 7.32 0.42
N ASP A 82 7.78 8.20 1.10
CA ASP A 82 7.21 9.35 1.82
C ASP A 82 6.44 10.30 0.89
N ASN A 83 6.79 10.32 -0.40
CA ASN A 83 6.15 11.18 -1.41
C ASN A 83 5.16 10.43 -2.31
N PHE A 84 5.05 9.11 -2.16
CA PHE A 84 4.20 8.31 -3.04
C PHE A 84 2.72 8.56 -2.78
N ILE A 85 2.00 8.78 -3.88
CA ILE A 85 0.55 8.75 -3.92
C ILE A 85 0.12 7.37 -4.40
N ILE A 86 -0.80 6.77 -3.66
CA ILE A 86 -1.37 5.47 -3.98
C ILE A 86 -2.87 5.58 -4.25
N PHE A 87 -3.35 4.77 -5.18
CA PHE A 87 -4.73 4.75 -5.63
C PHE A 87 -5.35 3.36 -5.44
N PRO A 88 -5.58 2.90 -4.20
CA PRO A 88 -6.33 1.67 -3.93
C PRO A 88 -7.82 1.83 -4.31
N ASP A 89 -8.34 0.87 -5.07
CA ASP A 89 -9.73 0.93 -5.58
C ASP A 89 -10.77 1.04 -4.46
N GLU A 90 -10.53 0.44 -3.30
CA GLU A 90 -11.45 0.46 -2.15
C GLU A 90 -11.64 1.85 -1.53
N PHE A 91 -10.78 2.81 -1.83
CA PHE A 91 -10.89 4.19 -1.35
C PHE A 91 -11.40 5.15 -2.42
N PHE A 92 -11.62 4.68 -3.66
CA PHE A 92 -12.18 5.54 -4.71
C PHE A 92 -13.61 5.97 -4.35
N PRO A 93 -13.91 7.28 -4.27
CA PRO A 93 -15.24 7.74 -3.88
C PRO A 93 -16.32 7.37 -4.91
N LYS A 94 -17.44 6.77 -4.45
CA LYS A 94 -18.56 6.40 -5.31
C LYS A 94 -19.10 7.61 -6.09
N GLY A 95 -19.24 7.46 -7.41
CA GLY A 95 -19.75 8.51 -8.30
C GLY A 95 -18.77 9.64 -8.62
N ALA A 96 -17.55 9.61 -8.07
CA ALA A 96 -16.53 10.59 -8.44
C ALA A 96 -15.99 10.30 -9.84
N LYS A 97 -15.69 11.36 -10.59
CA LYS A 97 -15.01 11.26 -11.89
C LYS A 97 -13.49 11.21 -11.75
N SER A 98 -12.96 11.64 -10.61
CA SER A 98 -11.54 11.65 -10.30
C SER A 98 -11.32 11.59 -8.80
N TRP A 99 -10.13 11.14 -8.40
CA TRP A 99 -9.69 11.07 -7.01
C TRP A 99 -8.20 11.42 -6.95
N LYS A 100 -7.77 12.02 -5.84
CA LYS A 100 -6.37 12.46 -5.63
C LYS A 100 -5.46 11.35 -5.07
N GLY A 101 -6.01 10.16 -4.80
CA GLY A 101 -5.30 9.10 -4.11
C GLY A 101 -5.15 9.39 -2.61
N MET A 102 -4.27 8.62 -1.97
CA MET A 102 -3.90 8.78 -0.57
C MET A 102 -2.38 8.67 -0.41
N ALA A 103 -1.85 9.09 0.74
CA ALA A 103 -0.45 8.91 1.04
C ALA A 103 -0.11 7.42 1.25
N PHE A 104 1.05 7.00 0.75
CA PHE A 104 1.54 5.63 0.92
C PHE A 104 1.56 5.16 2.38
N LYS A 105 1.94 6.03 3.31
CA LYS A 105 2.01 5.71 4.74
C LYS A 105 0.63 5.44 5.35
N ASP A 106 -0.40 6.18 4.93
CA ASP A 106 -1.76 5.93 5.38
C ASP A 106 -2.27 4.58 4.87
N TRP A 107 -1.93 4.23 3.62
CA TRP A 107 -2.20 2.91 3.05
C TRP A 107 -1.50 1.78 3.80
N GLN A 108 -0.20 1.93 4.06
CA GLN A 108 0.59 0.95 4.80
C GLN A 108 -0.02 0.72 6.20
N ASN A 109 -0.41 1.80 6.89
CA ASN A 109 -1.07 1.68 8.20
C ASN A 109 -2.40 0.91 8.09
N TYR A 110 -3.23 1.22 7.10
CA TYR A 110 -4.51 0.55 6.87
C TYR A 110 -4.34 -0.96 6.67
N ILE A 111 -3.46 -1.39 5.76
CA ILE A 111 -3.29 -2.82 5.46
C ILE A 111 -2.64 -3.60 6.61
N MET A 112 -1.75 -2.97 7.38
CA MET A 112 -1.09 -3.62 8.51
C MET A 112 -2.06 -3.80 9.69
N LYS A 113 -3.01 -2.89 9.88
CA LYS A 113 -4.10 -3.05 10.87
C LYS A 113 -5.00 -4.24 10.54
N GLN A 114 -5.31 -4.48 9.27
CA GLN A 114 -6.14 -5.63 8.86
C GLN A 114 -5.54 -6.97 9.27
N GLU A 115 -4.21 -7.11 9.26
CA GLU A 115 -3.52 -8.34 9.68
C GLU A 115 -3.64 -8.60 11.19
N THR A 116 -3.66 -7.53 11.99
CA THR A 116 -3.71 -7.62 13.45
C THR A 116 -5.12 -7.77 14.03
N SER A 117 -6.15 -7.56 13.22
CA SER A 117 -7.54 -7.76 13.63
C SER A 117 -7.88 -9.25 13.68
N PRO A 118 -8.47 -9.77 14.79
CA PRO A 118 -8.93 -11.14 14.85
C PRO A 118 -9.90 -11.43 13.70
N LYS A 119 -9.72 -12.58 13.04
CA LYS A 119 -10.66 -13.11 12.05
C LYS A 119 -11.93 -13.63 12.69
#